data_AF-A0A969NXL4-F1
#
_entry.id   AF-A0A969NXL4-F1
#
_cell.length_a   1.000
_cell.length_b   1.000
_cell.length_c   1.000
_cell.angle_alpha   90.00
_cell.angle_beta   90.00
_cell.angle_gamma   90.00
#
_symmetry.space_group_name_H-M   'P 1'
#
loop_
_entity.id
_entity.type
_entity.pdbx_description
1 polymer ?
#
loop_
_entity_poly.entity_id
_entity_poly.type
_entity_poly.pdbx_seq_one_letter_code
_entity_poly.pdbx_strand_id
1 'polypeptide(L)'
;MLELVPPQTLLLLDRGFYHFQFWQKLIQGRVHLITRIKINASIEYQQIFTDSYSLRDRLVQIGSGTKKTPILTLRLIEIRRGKTWHSYLTSVLEPEVLPPYVVIDLSQKRWRIEDAFNTVKRLLGLSYLWTGSINGIKLQIGATWLFYAVLVDLGDAVADEISLPFDCVS
;
A
#
# COMPACT_ATOMS: atom_id res chain seq x y z
N MET A 1 7.20 -13.72 5.24
CA MET A 1 6.35 -12.52 5.00
C MET A 1 4.87 -12.87 5.04
N LEU A 2 4.37 -13.82 4.23
CA LEU A 2 2.97 -14.29 4.31
C LEU A 2 2.59 -14.93 5.67
N GLU A 3 3.51 -15.66 6.30
CA GLU A 3 3.27 -16.33 7.60
C GLU A 3 3.13 -15.37 8.79
N LEU A 4 3.46 -14.08 8.61
CA LEU A 4 3.45 -13.08 9.69
C LEU A 4 2.24 -12.14 9.62
N VAL A 5 1.42 -12.22 8.56
CA VAL A 5 0.27 -11.34 8.41
C VAL A 5 -0.97 -12.05 8.94
N PRO A 6 -1.60 -11.55 10.01
CA PRO A 6 -2.79 -12.20 10.54
C PRO A 6 -3.96 -12.09 9.55
N PRO A 7 -4.90 -13.05 9.55
CA PRO A 7 -6.16 -12.93 8.82
C PRO A 7 -6.87 -11.61 9.13
N GLN A 8 -7.73 -11.16 8.21
CA GLN A 8 -8.49 -9.89 8.31
C GLN A 8 -7.63 -8.63 8.26
N THR A 9 -6.35 -8.74 7.88
CA THR A 9 -5.49 -7.59 7.60
C THR A 9 -5.75 -7.04 6.20
N LEU A 10 -5.72 -5.72 6.05
CA LEU A 10 -5.71 -5.04 4.75
C LEU A 10 -4.29 -4.53 4.43
N LEU A 11 -3.67 -5.08 3.39
CA LEU A 11 -2.33 -4.70 2.95
C LEU A 11 -2.36 -3.65 1.83
N LEU A 12 -1.52 -2.61 1.96
CA LEU A 12 -1.30 -1.61 0.91
C LEU A 12 -0.02 -1.97 0.14
N LEU A 13 -0.19 -2.46 -1.08
CA LEU A 13 0.91 -3.00 -1.89
C LEU A 13 1.28 -2.05 -3.03
N ASP A 14 2.57 -1.77 -3.19
CA ASP A 14 3.09 -1.04 -4.35
C ASP A 14 3.08 -1.90 -5.64
N ARG A 15 3.24 -1.26 -6.80
CA ARG A 15 3.38 -1.91 -8.13
C ARG A 15 4.50 -2.95 -8.18
N GLY A 16 5.54 -2.83 -7.34
CA GLY A 16 6.57 -3.86 -7.21
C GLY A 16 6.03 -5.24 -6.82
N PHE A 17 4.86 -5.30 -6.17
CA PHE A 17 4.19 -6.53 -5.74
C PHE A 17 3.13 -7.03 -6.72
N TYR A 18 3.22 -6.64 -8.00
CA TYR A 18 2.29 -7.11 -9.04
C TYR A 18 2.57 -8.58 -9.40
N HIS A 19 2.05 -9.50 -8.57
CA HIS A 19 2.33 -10.93 -8.65
C HIS A 19 1.08 -11.75 -8.29
N PHE A 20 0.42 -12.33 -9.30
CA PHE A 20 -0.87 -12.99 -9.15
C PHE A 20 -0.89 -14.14 -8.14
N GLN A 21 0.13 -15.02 -8.13
CA GLN A 21 0.19 -16.09 -7.12
C GLN A 21 0.33 -15.55 -5.70
N PHE A 22 0.97 -14.39 -5.54
CA PHE A 22 1.14 -13.78 -4.23
C PHE A 22 -0.19 -13.22 -3.73
N TRP A 23 -0.93 -12.53 -4.61
CA TRP A 23 -2.28 -12.07 -4.33
C TRP A 23 -3.24 -13.22 -4.03
N GLN A 24 -3.18 -14.32 -4.80
CA GLN A 24 -3.99 -15.51 -4.54
C GLN A 24 -3.74 -16.06 -3.13
N LYS A 25 -2.47 -16.18 -2.72
CA LYS A 25 -2.10 -16.67 -1.38
C LYS A 25 -2.62 -15.76 -0.27
N LEU A 26 -2.56 -14.44 -0.45
CA LEU A 26 -3.12 -13.47 0.51
C LEU A 26 -4.63 -13.66 0.65
N ILE A 27 -5.35 -13.69 -0.48
CA ILE A 27 -6.80 -13.84 -0.50
C ILE A 27 -7.22 -15.18 0.14
N GLN A 28 -6.53 -16.28 -0.18
CA GLN A 28 -6.76 -17.59 0.45
C GLN A 28 -6.49 -17.57 1.95
N GLY A 29 -5.50 -16.80 2.40
CA GLY A 29 -5.20 -16.56 3.81
C GLY A 29 -6.16 -15.58 4.51
N ARG A 30 -7.25 -15.16 3.86
CA ARG A 30 -8.19 -14.13 4.36
C ARG A 30 -7.51 -12.78 4.64
N VAL A 31 -6.47 -12.47 3.90
CA VAL A 31 -5.80 -11.17 3.91
C VAL A 31 -6.27 -10.38 2.69
N HIS A 32 -6.73 -9.17 2.91
CA HIS A 32 -7.15 -8.28 1.85
C HIS A 32 -5.98 -7.42 1.37
N LEU A 33 -6.09 -6.92 0.13
CA LEU A 33 -5.06 -6.06 -0.45
C LEU A 33 -5.69 -4.88 -1.20
N ILE A 34 -4.93 -3.78 -1.27
CA ILE A 34 -5.08 -2.70 -2.22
C ILE A 34 -3.75 -2.58 -2.97
N THR A 35 -3.81 -2.43 -4.29
CA THR A 35 -2.61 -2.23 -5.11
C THR A 35 -2.90 -1.38 -6.34
N ARG A 36 -1.83 -0.95 -7.02
CA ARG A 36 -1.91 -0.25 -8.30
C ARG A 36 -1.93 -1.24 -9.45
N ILE A 37 -2.79 -0.99 -10.43
CA ILE A 37 -2.80 -1.78 -11.66
C ILE A 37 -1.61 -1.39 -12.56
N LYS A 38 -1.09 -2.35 -13.33
CA LYS A 38 -0.11 -2.08 -14.39
C LYS A 38 -0.81 -1.60 -15.66
N ILE A 39 -0.12 -0.74 -16.40
CA ILE A 39 -0.52 -0.34 -17.76
C ILE A 39 -0.62 -1.61 -18.61
N ASN A 40 -1.71 -1.76 -19.38
CA ASN A 40 -2.02 -2.90 -20.23
C ASN A 40 -2.29 -4.24 -19.51
N ALA A 41 -2.78 -4.20 -18.27
CA ALA A 41 -3.35 -5.39 -17.66
C ALA A 41 -4.54 -5.90 -18.50
N SER A 42 -4.59 -7.21 -18.75
CA SER A 42 -5.78 -7.85 -19.34
C SER A 42 -6.87 -7.92 -18.27
N ILE A 43 -8.00 -7.27 -18.52
CA ILE A 43 -9.10 -7.10 -17.58
C ILE A 43 -10.38 -7.53 -18.27
N GLU A 44 -11.10 -8.44 -17.61
CA GLU A 44 -12.45 -8.82 -17.99
C GLU A 44 -13.44 -8.18 -17.00
N TYR A 45 -14.35 -7.35 -17.49
CA TYR A 45 -15.34 -6.66 -16.66
C TYR A 45 -16.54 -7.56 -16.38
N GLN A 46 -16.86 -7.75 -15.10
CA GLN A 46 -17.95 -8.64 -14.66
C GLN A 46 -19.19 -7.84 -14.26
N GLN A 47 -19.02 -6.80 -13.44
CA GLN A 47 -20.12 -6.01 -12.90
C GLN A 47 -19.69 -4.55 -12.72
N ILE A 48 -20.63 -3.62 -12.88
CA ILE A 48 -20.43 -2.20 -12.66
C ILE A 48 -21.19 -1.82 -11.38
N PHE A 49 -20.48 -1.21 -10.41
CA PHE A 49 -21.09 -0.62 -9.21
C PHE A 49 -21.33 0.88 -9.41
N THR A 50 -20.38 1.58 -10.03
CA THR A 50 -20.50 3.00 -10.37
C THR A 50 -19.74 3.28 -11.67
N ASP A 51 -20.35 4.04 -12.57
CA ASP A 51 -19.67 4.53 -13.77
C ASP A 51 -20.06 6.00 -14.01
N SER A 52 -19.21 6.89 -13.52
CA SER A 52 -19.39 8.34 -13.60
C SER A 52 -18.18 8.99 -14.25
N TYR A 53 -18.31 10.28 -14.55
CA TYR A 53 -17.23 11.06 -15.17
C TYR A 53 -15.93 11.08 -14.35
N SER A 54 -16.05 11.08 -13.01
CA SER A 54 -14.92 11.22 -12.10
C SER A 54 -14.56 9.94 -11.34
N LEU A 55 -15.46 8.96 -11.28
CA LEU A 55 -15.29 7.72 -10.53
C LEU A 55 -15.87 6.54 -11.28
N ARG A 56 -15.09 5.46 -11.35
CA ARG A 56 -15.51 4.16 -11.87
C ARG A 56 -15.19 3.11 -10.83
N ASP A 57 -16.17 2.26 -10.53
CA ASP A 57 -16.02 1.16 -9.59
C ASP A 57 -16.67 -0.09 -10.19
N ARG A 58 -15.86 -1.12 -10.41
CA ARG A 58 -16.26 -2.31 -11.17
C ARG A 58 -15.66 -3.58 -10.58
N LEU A 59 -16.43 -4.64 -10.59
CA LEU A 59 -15.92 -5.99 -10.37
C LEU A 59 -15.26 -6.48 -11.66
N VAL A 60 -14.04 -7.00 -11.54
CA VAL A 60 -13.25 -7.46 -12.67
C VAL A 60 -12.59 -8.80 -12.39
N GLN A 61 -12.34 -9.55 -13.45
CA GLN A 61 -11.43 -10.69 -13.44
C GLN A 61 -10.13 -10.32 -14.15
N ILE A 62 -9.02 -10.71 -13.54
CA ILE A 62 -7.68 -10.52 -14.08
C ILE A 62 -6.87 -11.81 -13.99
N GLY A 63 -5.96 -12.01 -14.93
CA GLY A 63 -5.13 -13.22 -15.02
C GLY A 63 -5.44 -14.02 -16.28
N SER A 64 -4.68 -15.09 -16.52
CA SER A 64 -4.82 -15.91 -17.73
C SER A 64 -5.05 -17.39 -17.44
N GLY A 65 -5.34 -17.74 -16.19
CA GLY A 65 -5.68 -19.11 -15.78
C GLY A 65 -4.50 -20.08 -15.78
N THR A 66 -3.26 -19.60 -15.95
CA THR A 66 -2.08 -20.45 -15.89
C THR A 66 -1.63 -20.66 -14.44
N LYS A 67 -0.78 -21.68 -14.20
CA LYS A 67 -0.17 -21.90 -12.87
C LYS A 67 0.52 -20.65 -12.30
N LYS A 68 1.11 -19.80 -13.13
CA LYS A 68 1.82 -18.57 -12.70
C LYS A 68 0.91 -17.33 -12.63
N THR A 69 -0.19 -17.35 -13.36
CA THR A 69 -1.13 -16.22 -13.50
C THR A 69 -2.56 -16.71 -13.27
N PRO A 70 -2.89 -17.11 -12.02
CA PRO A 70 -4.26 -17.50 -11.67
C PRO A 70 -5.26 -16.39 -12.00
N ILE A 71 -6.49 -16.80 -12.31
CA ILE A 71 -7.61 -15.86 -12.45
C ILE A 71 -8.02 -15.40 -11.06
N LEU A 72 -8.07 -14.08 -10.87
CA LEU A 72 -8.47 -13.44 -9.63
C LEU A 72 -9.64 -12.51 -9.92
N THR A 73 -10.69 -12.64 -9.10
CA THR A 73 -11.78 -11.67 -9.07
C THR A 73 -11.40 -10.58 -8.07
N LEU A 74 -11.33 -9.34 -8.54
CA LEU A 74 -10.97 -8.16 -7.76
C LEU A 74 -11.94 -7.03 -8.10
N ARG A 75 -11.92 -5.97 -7.29
CA ARG A 75 -12.58 -4.72 -7.62
C ARG A 75 -11.59 -3.71 -8.17
N LEU A 76 -11.91 -3.13 -9.33
CA LEU A 76 -11.17 -2.07 -10.00
C LEU A 76 -11.86 -0.73 -9.72
N ILE A 77 -11.14 0.14 -9.02
CA ILE A 77 -11.57 1.50 -8.74
C ILE A 77 -10.68 2.47 -9.52
N GLU A 78 -11.30 3.32 -10.32
CA GLU A 78 -10.62 4.34 -11.09
C GLU A 78 -11.17 5.71 -10.73
N ILE A 79 -10.29 6.64 -10.36
CA ILE A 79 -10.66 8.02 -10.10
C ILE A 79 -9.95 8.95 -11.06
N ARG A 80 -10.69 9.93 -11.56
CA ARG A 80 -10.14 11.00 -12.38
C ARG A 80 -9.61 12.12 -11.48
N ARG A 81 -8.32 12.44 -11.59
CA ARG A 81 -7.74 13.67 -11.03
C ARG A 81 -7.23 14.53 -12.19
N GLY A 82 -7.93 15.62 -12.47
CA GLY A 82 -7.69 16.47 -13.64
C GLY A 82 -7.88 15.71 -14.96
N LYS A 83 -6.81 15.57 -15.75
CA LYS A 83 -6.82 14.86 -17.03
C LYS A 83 -6.43 13.39 -16.93
N THR A 84 -6.02 12.92 -15.74
CA THR A 84 -5.43 11.59 -15.56
C THR A 84 -6.36 10.69 -14.76
N TRP A 85 -6.47 9.43 -15.19
CA TRP A 85 -7.13 8.38 -14.42
C TRP A 85 -6.12 7.65 -13.54
N HIS A 86 -6.49 7.46 -12.29
CA HIS A 86 -5.75 6.70 -11.31
C HIS A 86 -6.53 5.44 -10.98
N SER A 87 -5.97 4.29 -11.36
CA SER A 87 -6.64 2.99 -11.22
C SER A 87 -5.99 2.18 -10.09
N TYR A 88 -6.84 1.57 -9.26
CA TYR A 88 -6.50 0.78 -8.07
C TYR A 88 -7.27 -0.53 -8.11
N LEU A 89 -6.64 -1.59 -7.62
CA LEU A 89 -7.25 -2.91 -7.45
C LEU A 89 -7.38 -3.20 -5.96
N THR A 90 -8.50 -3.78 -5.56
CA THR A 90 -8.67 -4.31 -4.21
C THR A 90 -9.32 -5.68 -4.21
N SER A 91 -8.98 -6.53 -3.23
CA SER A 91 -9.63 -7.81 -3.02
C SER A 91 -10.86 -7.75 -2.12
N VAL A 92 -11.22 -6.57 -1.57
CA VAL A 92 -12.53 -6.36 -0.95
C VAL A 92 -13.53 -6.11 -2.07
N LEU A 93 -14.50 -7.01 -2.24
CA LEU A 93 -15.39 -6.99 -3.40
C LEU A 93 -16.59 -6.07 -3.16
N GLU A 94 -17.05 -5.96 -1.91
CA GLU A 94 -18.24 -5.21 -1.52
C GLU A 94 -17.93 -3.71 -1.32
N PRO A 95 -18.54 -2.80 -2.10
CA PRO A 95 -18.33 -1.36 -1.94
C PRO A 95 -18.78 -0.82 -0.58
N GLU A 96 -19.75 -1.48 0.06
CA GLU A 96 -20.24 -1.11 1.40
C GLU A 96 -19.19 -1.36 2.49
N VAL A 97 -18.38 -2.42 2.35
CA VAL A 97 -17.33 -2.78 3.33
C VAL A 97 -16.11 -1.88 3.18
N LEU A 98 -15.73 -1.58 1.94
CA LEU A 98 -14.60 -0.70 1.66
C LEU A 98 -15.01 0.29 0.55
N PRO A 99 -15.50 1.48 0.88
CA PRO A 99 -15.94 2.42 -0.13
C PRO A 99 -14.81 2.94 -1.04
N PRO A 100 -15.08 3.31 -2.31
CA PRO A 100 -14.04 3.76 -3.24
C PRO A 100 -13.19 4.93 -2.73
N TYR A 101 -13.79 5.89 -2.03
CA TYR A 101 -13.06 7.03 -1.46
C TYR A 101 -12.06 6.61 -0.37
N VAL A 102 -12.37 5.56 0.41
CA VAL A 102 -11.47 5.01 1.43
C VAL A 102 -10.27 4.34 0.77
N VAL A 103 -10.47 3.60 -0.33
CA VAL A 103 -9.38 3.00 -1.10
C VAL A 103 -8.39 4.07 -1.57
N ILE A 104 -8.90 5.21 -2.00
CA ILE A 104 -8.09 6.34 -2.48
C ILE A 104 -7.32 6.97 -1.32
N ASP A 105 -7.98 7.26 -0.19
CA ASP A 105 -7.33 7.81 1.01
C ASP A 105 -6.20 6.90 1.53
N LEU A 106 -6.49 5.61 1.70
CA LEU A 106 -5.50 4.62 2.11
C LEU A 106 -4.34 4.52 1.11
N SER A 107 -4.64 4.56 -0.19
CA SER A 107 -3.59 4.52 -1.22
C SER A 107 -2.70 5.77 -1.23
N GLN A 108 -3.20 6.92 -0.77
CA GLN A 108 -2.37 8.12 -0.56
C GLN A 108 -1.45 7.93 0.64
N LYS A 109 -1.93 7.33 1.74
CA LYS A 109 -1.11 7.02 2.92
C LYS A 109 0.07 6.07 2.61
N ARG A 110 0.00 5.30 1.51
CA ARG A 110 1.16 4.50 1.03
C ARG A 110 2.42 5.34 0.83
N TRP A 111 2.32 6.60 0.40
CA TRP A 111 3.49 7.47 0.22
C TRP A 111 4.26 7.73 1.52
N ARG A 112 3.62 7.62 2.69
CA ARG A 112 4.29 7.80 3.99
C ARG A 112 5.49 6.87 4.20
N ILE A 113 5.51 5.70 3.55
CA ILE A 113 6.69 4.83 3.61
C ILE A 113 7.90 5.44 2.89
N GLU A 114 7.67 6.16 1.80
CA GLU A 114 8.72 6.86 1.04
C GLU A 114 9.28 8.02 1.88
N ASP A 115 8.42 8.73 2.62
CA ASP A 115 8.82 9.77 3.57
C ASP A 115 9.63 9.20 4.74
N ALA A 116 9.22 8.05 5.29
CA ALA A 116 9.97 7.34 6.32
C ALA A 116 11.37 6.94 5.82
N PHE A 117 11.46 6.33 4.63
CA PHE A 117 12.74 5.99 4.01
C PHE A 117 13.59 7.23 3.71
N ASN A 118 12.98 8.33 3.29
CA ASN A 118 13.68 9.58 3.04
C ASN A 118 14.26 10.14 4.34
N THR A 119 13.47 10.19 5.41
CA THR A 119 13.89 10.62 6.75
C THR A 119 15.05 9.77 7.25
N VAL A 120 14.90 8.44 7.22
CA VAL A 120 15.96 7.51 7.65
C VAL A 120 17.26 7.70 6.85
N LYS A 121 17.17 7.90 5.53
CA LYS A 121 18.36 8.02 4.67
C LYS A 121 19.02 9.40 4.72
N ARG A 122 18.23 10.46 4.73
CA ARG A 122 18.68 11.86 4.58
C ARG A 122 18.85 12.54 5.92
N LEU A 123 17.86 12.48 6.80
CA LEU A 123 17.91 13.10 8.11
C LEU A 123 18.76 12.27 9.08
N LEU A 124 18.50 10.96 9.14
CA LEU A 124 19.21 10.06 10.08
C LEU A 124 20.51 9.47 9.51
N GLY A 125 20.88 9.86 8.27
CA GLY A 125 22.19 9.57 7.70
C GLY A 125 22.44 8.11 7.30
N LEU A 126 21.42 7.24 7.22
CA LEU A 126 21.61 5.83 6.84
C LEU A 126 22.11 5.64 5.40
N SER A 127 22.17 6.71 4.59
CA SER A 127 22.83 6.69 3.28
C SER A 127 24.33 6.34 3.34
N TYR A 128 24.96 6.46 4.52
CA TYR A 128 26.37 6.17 4.73
C TYR A 128 26.54 5.03 5.73
N LEU A 129 27.23 3.97 5.33
CA LEU A 129 27.59 2.86 6.21
C LEU A 129 28.98 3.11 6.79
N TRP A 130 29.10 3.02 8.11
CA TRP A 130 30.35 3.34 8.84
C TRP A 130 31.24 2.12 9.07
N THR A 131 30.78 0.93 8.67
CA THR A 131 31.47 -0.34 8.88
C THR A 131 31.21 -1.29 7.72
N GLY A 132 32.23 -2.06 7.33
CA GLY A 132 32.11 -3.11 6.32
C GLY A 132 31.64 -4.46 6.88
N SER A 133 31.54 -4.60 8.20
CA SER A 133 31.10 -5.85 8.81
C SER A 133 29.58 -6.01 8.72
N ILE A 134 29.10 -7.22 8.37
CA ILE A 134 27.65 -7.49 8.25
C ILE A 134 26.93 -7.21 9.58
N ASN A 135 27.53 -7.58 10.71
CA ASN A 135 26.92 -7.35 12.03
C ASN A 135 26.86 -5.86 12.35
N GLY A 136 27.91 -5.10 12.04
CA GLY A 136 27.92 -3.65 12.22
C GLY A 136 26.87 -2.95 11.34
N ILE A 137 26.70 -3.39 10.09
CA ILE A 137 25.67 -2.87 9.19
C ILE A 137 24.27 -3.17 9.75
N LYS A 138 24.02 -4.40 10.22
CA LYS A 138 22.72 -4.77 10.83
C LYS A 138 22.42 -3.92 12.07
N LEU A 139 23.42 -3.71 12.92
CA LEU A 139 23.29 -2.90 14.14
C LEU A 139 23.00 -1.44 13.78
N GLN A 140 23.72 -0.89 12.80
CA GLN A 140 23.48 0.48 12.32
C GLN A 140 22.04 0.63 11.79
N ILE A 141 21.59 -0.27 10.91
CA ILE A 141 20.21 -0.25 10.38
C ILE A 141 19.20 -0.33 11.54
N GLY A 142 19.37 -1.28 12.46
CA GLY A 142 18.46 -1.46 13.59
C GLY A 142 18.39 -0.24 14.50
N ALA A 143 19.55 0.34 14.85
CA ALA A 143 19.63 1.53 15.69
C ALA A 143 18.97 2.75 15.03
N THR A 144 19.19 2.96 13.74
CA THR A 144 18.55 4.08 13.02
C THR A 144 17.04 3.95 12.97
N TRP A 145 16.50 2.74 12.73
CA TRP A 145 15.05 2.51 12.75
C TRP A 145 14.44 2.67 14.14
N LEU A 146 15.13 2.23 15.19
CA LEU A 146 14.70 2.46 16.57
C LEU A 146 14.64 3.96 16.89
N PHE A 147 15.67 4.70 16.51
CA PHE A 147 15.70 6.15 16.70
C PHE A 147 14.61 6.87 15.91
N TYR A 148 14.35 6.44 14.67
CA TYR A 148 13.20 6.94 13.88
C TYR A 148 11.87 6.72 14.61
N ALA A 149 11.63 5.54 15.17
CA ALA A 149 10.40 5.26 15.92
C ALA A 149 10.23 6.20 17.12
N VAL A 150 11.30 6.41 17.90
CA VAL A 150 11.30 7.35 19.03
C VAL A 150 11.00 8.78 18.58
N LEU A 151 11.52 9.22 17.43
CA LEU A 151 11.23 10.55 16.89
C LEU A 151 9.76 10.69 16.47
N VAL A 152 9.18 9.66 15.88
CA VAL A 152 7.74 9.65 15.52
C VAL A 152 6.89 9.73 16.78
N ASP A 153 7.15 8.89 17.77
CA ASP A 153 6.41 8.89 19.04
C ASP A 153 6.51 10.25 19.76
N LEU A 154 7.70 10.87 19.74
CA LEU A 154 7.90 12.20 20.31
C LEU A 154 7.14 13.27 19.52
N GLY A 155 7.15 13.19 18.19
CA GLY A 155 6.40 14.12 17.33
C GLY A 155 4.89 14.03 17.56
N ASP A 156 4.36 12.81 17.70
CA ASP A 156 2.97 12.56 18.05
C ASP A 156 2.63 13.18 19.41
N ALA A 157 3.46 12.96 20.44
CA ALA A 157 3.25 13.54 21.77
C ALA A 157 3.27 15.07 21.77
N VAL A 158 4.14 15.70 20.96
CA VAL A 158 4.18 17.17 20.80
C VAL A 158 2.93 17.67 20.07
N ALA A 159 2.50 16.97 19.02
CA ALA A 159 1.31 17.34 18.24
C ALA A 159 0.03 17.31 19.11
N ASP A 160 -0.09 16.29 19.96
CA ASP A 160 -1.19 16.16 20.93
C ASP A 160 -1.22 17.34 21.92
N GLU A 161 -0.05 17.73 22.46
CA GLU A 161 0.06 18.85 23.42
C GLU A 161 -0.35 20.20 22.79
N ILE A 162 -0.03 20.42 21.51
CA ILE A 162 -0.36 21.68 20.80
C ILE A 162 -1.70 21.63 20.05
N SER A 163 -2.47 20.53 20.17
CA SER A 163 -3.77 20.33 19.50
C SER A 163 -3.74 20.53 17.97
N LEU A 164 -2.64 20.20 17.33
CA LEU A 164 -2.50 20.21 15.87
C LEU A 164 -2.43 18.78 15.32
N PRO A 165 -2.97 18.51 14.12
CA PRO A 165 -2.76 17.23 13.47
C PRO A 165 -1.27 16.97 13.27
N PHE A 166 -0.80 15.75 13.53
CA PHE A 166 0.60 15.35 13.32
C PHE A 166 1.14 15.70 11.92
N ASP A 167 0.27 15.61 10.89
CA ASP A 167 0.60 15.97 9.50
C ASP A 167 0.95 17.47 9.32
N CYS A 168 0.74 18.32 10.34
CA CYS A 168 1.14 19.73 10.36
C CYS A 168 2.46 19.99 11.13
N VAL A 169 3.03 18.98 11.77
CA VAL A 169 4.20 19.09 12.67
C VAL A 169 5.42 18.32 12.13
N SER A 170 5.22 17.41 11.18
CA SER A 170 6.29 16.66 10.47
C SER A 170 6.48 17.07 9.02
#